data_AF-A0A417KUY9-F1
#
_entry.id   AF-A0A417KUY9-F1
#
_cell.length_a   1.000
_cell.length_b   1.000
_cell.length_c   1.000
_cell.angle_alpha   90.00
_cell.angle_beta   90.00
_cell.angle_gamma   90.00
#
_symmetry.space_group_name_H-M   'P 1'
#
loop_
_entity.id
_entity.type
_entity.pdbx_description
1 polymer ?
#
loop_
_entity_poly.entity_id
_entity_poly.type
_entity_poly.pdbx_seq_one_letter_code
_entity_poly.pdbx_strand_id
1 'polypeptide(L)'
;MIKQLKTILGRYVKKKKIVTEIPERAITNETDNYDISVRKYKNIPLYTEEEMEKAPIDDSDEVRYECLGRQVINGYVGLYKGKWIVGRRRDGCIVKTCKDLLFDSLDPEKEKRNRHILEVQNKALLGEDIANEIFCKFTYDIEKQDIFALHVTLEREYVENEIIEDSGTYGGIHFVPIDNIDLCANKGNTYYGNKIALLKPISDEVYYEYMEDTFVGNKVYITKVMYLSSVETWKYLSQLTLSLREHKEKLCQYLKGLENLLPEEDYTSSIKFIEEL
;
A
#
# COMPACT_ATOMS: atom_id res chain seq x y z
N MET A 1 24.37 43.69 17.24
CA MET A 1 24.42 43.59 15.76
C MET A 1 23.24 42.76 15.29
N ILE A 2 22.15 43.44 14.94
CA ILE A 2 20.95 42.87 14.33
C ILE A 2 20.61 43.82 13.19
N LYS A 3 20.97 43.45 11.95
CA LYS A 3 20.56 44.15 10.73
C LYS A 3 20.89 43.24 9.55
N GLN A 4 19.86 42.54 9.05
CA GLN A 4 19.60 42.25 7.63
C GLN A 4 18.66 41.03 7.55
N LEU A 5 17.35 41.27 7.48
CA LEU A 5 16.34 40.35 6.95
C LEU A 5 14.98 41.05 6.86
N LYS A 6 14.91 42.17 6.13
CA LYS A 6 13.65 42.86 5.77
C LYS A 6 13.78 43.63 4.45
N THR A 7 13.87 42.93 3.33
CA THR A 7 13.50 43.41 1.98
C THR A 7 13.61 42.16 1.09
N ILE A 8 12.56 41.52 0.58
CA ILE A 8 11.73 41.97 -0.53
C ILE A 8 10.46 41.12 -0.49
N LEU A 9 9.34 41.71 -0.07
CA LEU A 9 7.99 41.17 -0.24
C LEU A 9 7.16 42.37 -0.71
N GLY A 10 6.80 42.39 -1.99
CA GLY A 10 5.95 43.44 -2.51
C GLY A 10 6.01 43.60 -4.02
N ARG A 11 4.86 43.35 -4.65
CA ARG A 11 4.45 43.69 -6.03
C ARG A 11 4.74 42.60 -7.06
N TYR A 12 3.72 41.81 -7.42
CA TYR A 12 2.90 42.04 -8.61
C TYR A 12 1.77 41.00 -8.68
N VAL A 13 0.54 41.45 -8.38
CA VAL A 13 -0.70 40.78 -8.80
C VAL A 13 -1.23 41.57 -10.00
N LYS A 14 -1.48 40.90 -11.13
CA LYS A 14 -2.42 41.39 -12.15
C LYS A 14 -3.00 40.22 -12.96
N LYS A 15 -4.29 39.96 -12.76
CA LYS A 15 -5.16 39.16 -13.65
C LYS A 15 -5.22 39.81 -15.04
N LYS A 16 -5.14 39.03 -16.12
CA LYS A 16 -5.88 39.30 -17.37
C LYS A 16 -6.12 38.02 -18.17
N LYS A 17 -7.40 37.77 -18.43
CA LYS A 17 -7.98 36.76 -19.32
C LYS A 17 -7.73 37.20 -20.76
N ILE A 18 -7.14 36.35 -21.61
CA ILE A 18 -7.14 36.53 -23.06
C ILE A 18 -7.63 35.22 -23.67
N VAL A 19 -8.80 35.32 -24.29
CA VAL A 19 -9.40 34.34 -25.18
C VAL A 19 -8.70 34.51 -26.53
N THR A 20 -8.20 33.42 -27.11
CA THR A 20 -7.87 33.35 -28.53
C THR A 20 -8.52 32.09 -29.09
N GLU A 21 -9.47 32.30 -30.00
CA GLU A 21 -10.13 31.30 -30.82
C GLU A 21 -9.09 30.46 -31.58
N ILE A 22 -9.25 29.14 -31.54
CA ILE A 22 -8.46 28.18 -32.33
C ILE A 22 -9.31 27.80 -33.55
N PRO A 23 -8.79 27.80 -34.79
CA PRO A 23 -9.58 27.54 -35.97
C PRO A 23 -10.04 26.08 -36.05
N GLU A 24 -11.27 25.87 -36.52
CA GLU A 24 -11.80 24.56 -36.90
C GLU A 24 -11.14 24.01 -38.18
N ARG A 25 -10.99 22.67 -38.20
CA ARG A 25 -10.62 21.71 -39.28
C ARG A 25 -9.18 21.19 -39.20
N ALA A 26 -8.91 19.88 -39.27
CA ALA A 26 -9.73 18.72 -39.56
C ALA A 26 -9.17 17.50 -38.80
N ILE A 27 -10.08 16.70 -38.25
CA ILE A 27 -9.82 15.36 -37.74
C ILE A 27 -9.49 14.45 -38.93
N THR A 28 -8.33 13.79 -38.94
CA THR A 28 -8.17 12.41 -39.43
C THR A 28 -6.79 11.84 -39.07
N ASN A 29 -6.82 10.91 -38.12
CA ASN A 29 -6.06 9.65 -38.02
C ASN A 29 -5.65 9.42 -36.56
N GLU A 30 -6.48 8.63 -35.89
CA GLU A 30 -6.27 8.11 -34.55
C GLU A 30 -4.93 7.36 -34.49
N THR A 31 -3.90 8.05 -34.02
CA THR A 31 -2.83 7.42 -33.26
C THR A 31 -3.03 7.86 -31.83
N ASP A 32 -3.41 6.90 -30.98
CA ASP A 32 -3.54 7.03 -29.53
C ASP A 32 -2.36 7.79 -28.92
N ASN A 33 -2.53 9.10 -28.75
CA ASN A 33 -1.75 9.89 -27.83
C ASN A 33 -2.29 9.62 -26.42
N TYR A 34 -2.04 8.41 -25.90
CA TYR A 34 -2.07 8.20 -24.47
C TYR A 34 -0.94 9.02 -23.87
N ASP A 35 -1.34 10.12 -23.25
CA ASP A 35 -0.52 11.10 -22.56
C ASP A 35 0.63 10.41 -21.79
N ILE A 36 1.86 10.65 -22.26
CA ILE A 36 3.10 10.05 -21.73
C ILE A 36 3.33 10.48 -20.27
N SER A 37 2.61 11.51 -19.78
CA SER A 37 2.62 11.94 -18.38
C SER A 37 1.96 10.93 -17.42
N VAL A 38 1.16 9.97 -17.92
CA VAL A 38 0.45 8.94 -17.13
C VAL A 38 1.31 7.67 -16.91
N ARG A 39 2.64 7.75 -17.15
CA ARG A 39 3.59 6.63 -17.00
C ARG A 39 4.57 6.75 -15.83
N LYS A 40 4.46 7.77 -14.96
CA LYS A 40 5.61 8.24 -14.16
C LYS A 40 6.35 7.15 -13.36
N TYR A 41 5.67 6.11 -12.89
CA TYR A 41 6.31 5.04 -12.08
C TYR A 41 5.93 3.61 -12.46
N LYS A 42 5.36 3.41 -13.65
CA LYS A 42 5.03 2.05 -14.11
C LYS A 42 6.30 1.22 -14.29
N ASN A 43 6.36 0.07 -13.61
CA ASN A 43 7.42 -0.93 -13.76
C ASN A 43 8.79 -0.50 -13.19
N ILE A 44 8.83 0.12 -12.00
CA ILE A 44 10.08 0.02 -11.23
C ILE A 44 10.39 -1.47 -11.03
N PRO A 45 11.63 -1.94 -11.27
CA PRO A 45 11.95 -3.34 -11.18
C PRO A 45 11.72 -3.83 -9.75
N LEU A 46 10.59 -4.51 -9.50
CA LEU A 46 10.35 -5.21 -8.23
C LEU A 46 11.38 -6.31 -7.99
N TYR A 47 11.95 -6.83 -9.07
CA TYR A 47 12.99 -7.84 -9.09
C TYR A 47 14.09 -7.37 -10.05
N THR A 48 15.33 -7.75 -9.77
CA THR A 48 16.45 -7.53 -10.68
C THR A 48 16.25 -8.30 -11.99
N GLU A 49 16.91 -7.85 -13.06
CA GLU A 49 16.84 -8.56 -14.35
C GLU A 49 17.33 -10.01 -14.23
N GLU A 50 18.34 -10.25 -13.40
CA GLU A 50 18.88 -11.58 -13.11
C GLU A 50 17.86 -12.47 -12.39
N GLU A 51 17.16 -11.96 -11.38
CA GLU A 51 16.08 -12.70 -10.68
C GLU A 51 14.95 -13.05 -11.64
N MET A 52 14.52 -12.11 -12.48
CA MET A 52 13.46 -12.34 -13.46
C MET A 52 13.86 -13.34 -14.56
N GLU A 53 15.13 -13.29 -14.99
CA GLU A 53 15.68 -14.23 -15.96
C GLU A 53 15.73 -15.66 -15.38
N LYS A 54 16.23 -15.80 -14.15
CA LYS A 54 16.38 -17.09 -13.45
C LYS A 54 15.09 -17.64 -12.88
N ALA A 55 14.06 -16.81 -12.67
CA ALA A 55 12.77 -17.25 -12.15
C ALA A 55 12.21 -18.42 -12.98
N PRO A 56 11.90 -19.57 -12.36
CA PRO A 56 11.31 -20.70 -13.05
C PRO A 56 9.92 -20.33 -13.59
N ILE A 57 9.56 -20.96 -14.71
CA ILE A 57 8.21 -20.83 -15.27
C ILE A 57 7.28 -21.73 -14.46
N ASP A 58 6.20 -21.15 -13.93
CA ASP A 58 5.16 -21.85 -13.18
C ASP A 58 3.80 -21.36 -13.68
N ASP A 59 3.20 -22.12 -14.59
CA ASP A 59 1.90 -21.82 -15.20
C ASP A 59 0.75 -22.59 -14.51
N SER A 60 0.97 -23.09 -13.28
CA SER A 60 -0.07 -23.76 -12.50
C SER A 60 -1.25 -22.82 -12.21
N ASP A 61 -2.44 -23.39 -12.05
CA ASP A 61 -3.63 -22.61 -11.71
C ASP A 61 -3.47 -21.87 -10.36
N GLU A 62 -2.75 -22.47 -9.40
CA GLU A 62 -2.41 -21.81 -8.14
C GLU A 62 -1.59 -20.54 -8.36
N VAL A 63 -0.53 -20.60 -9.19
CA VAL A 63 0.29 -19.42 -9.47
C VAL A 63 -0.49 -18.38 -10.26
N ARG A 64 -1.24 -18.80 -11.28
CA ARG A 64 -1.97 -17.89 -12.17
C ARG A 64 -3.11 -17.16 -11.44
N TYR A 65 -3.87 -17.85 -10.60
CA TYR A 65 -5.07 -17.27 -9.99
C TYR A 65 -4.88 -16.85 -8.53
N GLU A 66 -4.16 -17.64 -7.73
CA GLU A 66 -4.06 -17.41 -6.28
C GLU A 66 -2.80 -16.67 -5.85
N CYS A 67 -1.74 -16.65 -6.67
CA CYS A 67 -0.50 -15.91 -6.38
C CYS A 67 -0.35 -14.68 -7.28
N LEU A 68 0.19 -14.87 -8.49
CA LEU A 68 0.51 -13.77 -9.40
C LEU A 68 -0.76 -13.08 -9.91
N GLY A 69 -1.88 -13.80 -10.08
CA GLY A 69 -3.16 -13.18 -10.43
C GLY A 69 -3.59 -12.09 -9.46
N ARG A 70 -3.43 -12.34 -8.15
CA ARG A 70 -3.71 -11.35 -7.09
C ARG A 70 -2.69 -10.22 -7.08
N GLN A 71 -1.40 -10.54 -7.18
CA GLN A 71 -0.33 -9.54 -7.21
C GLN A 71 -0.48 -8.57 -8.41
N VAL A 72 -0.90 -9.08 -9.57
CA VAL A 72 -1.18 -8.26 -10.76
C VAL A 72 -2.32 -7.29 -10.53
N ILE A 73 -3.40 -7.73 -9.85
CA ILE A 73 -4.53 -6.86 -9.51
C ILE A 73 -4.07 -5.70 -8.63
N ASN A 74 -3.13 -5.95 -7.71
CA ASN A 74 -2.57 -4.92 -6.83
C ASN A 74 -1.53 -4.00 -7.52
N GLY A 75 -1.25 -4.22 -8.81
CA GLY A 75 -0.21 -3.49 -9.57
C GLY A 75 1.23 -3.89 -9.21
N TYR A 76 1.42 -4.81 -8.26
CA TYR A 76 2.71 -5.18 -7.69
C TYR A 76 3.26 -6.46 -8.34
N VAL A 77 3.68 -6.36 -9.62
CA VAL A 77 4.40 -7.44 -10.32
C VAL A 77 5.56 -6.93 -11.16
N GLY A 78 6.56 -7.79 -11.37
CA GLY A 78 7.61 -7.56 -12.35
C GLY A 78 7.12 -7.86 -13.76
N LEU A 79 7.53 -7.05 -14.73
CA LEU A 79 7.34 -7.33 -16.16
C LEU A 79 8.68 -7.67 -16.80
N TYR A 80 8.81 -8.89 -17.33
CA TYR A 80 10.05 -9.32 -17.97
C TYR A 80 9.85 -9.60 -19.46
N LYS A 81 10.67 -8.93 -20.29
CA LYS A 81 10.69 -9.03 -21.77
C LYS A 81 9.30 -8.84 -22.41
N GLY A 82 8.41 -8.07 -21.79
CA GLY A 82 7.04 -7.79 -22.27
C GLY A 82 6.08 -8.99 -22.32
N LYS A 83 6.56 -10.19 -21.97
CA LYS A 83 5.82 -11.45 -22.07
C LYS A 83 5.51 -12.06 -20.70
N TRP A 84 6.41 -11.88 -19.74
CA TRP A 84 6.36 -12.59 -18.48
C TRP A 84 5.88 -11.67 -17.37
N ILE A 85 4.92 -12.16 -16.59
CA ILE A 85 4.59 -11.62 -15.27
C ILE A 85 5.47 -12.36 -14.27
N VAL A 86 6.20 -11.61 -13.45
CA VAL A 86 7.07 -12.14 -12.41
C VAL A 86 6.51 -11.72 -11.05
N GLY A 87 6.43 -12.68 -10.13
CA GLY A 87 5.93 -12.45 -8.78
C GLY A 87 6.40 -13.55 -7.83
N ARG A 88 5.87 -13.57 -6.61
CA ARG A 88 6.18 -14.61 -5.62
C ARG A 88 5.05 -15.63 -5.48
N ARG A 89 5.41 -16.88 -5.19
CA ARG A 89 4.46 -17.89 -4.69
C ARG A 89 4.23 -17.75 -3.19
N ARG A 90 3.35 -18.60 -2.67
CA ARG A 90 3.09 -18.76 -1.22
C ARG A 90 4.29 -19.26 -0.42
N ASP A 91 5.31 -19.83 -1.05
CA ASP A 91 6.56 -20.22 -0.40
C ASP A 91 7.66 -19.16 -0.54
N GLY A 92 7.31 -17.95 -1.02
CA GLY A 92 8.24 -16.85 -1.22
C GLY A 92 9.10 -16.97 -2.48
N CYS A 93 9.07 -18.09 -3.21
CA CYS A 93 9.86 -18.28 -4.41
C CYS A 93 9.43 -17.33 -5.53
N ILE A 94 10.40 -16.66 -6.14
CA ILE A 94 10.17 -15.83 -7.34
C ILE A 94 9.91 -16.77 -8.51
N VAL A 95 8.77 -16.61 -9.17
CA VAL A 95 8.35 -17.38 -10.34
C VAL A 95 7.85 -16.45 -11.44
N LYS A 96 7.74 -16.97 -12.66
CA LYS A 96 7.12 -16.25 -13.75
C LYS A 96 6.09 -17.08 -14.49
N THR A 97 5.06 -16.42 -14.98
CA THR A 97 4.04 -17.02 -15.85
C THR A 97 3.81 -16.16 -17.07
N CYS A 98 3.36 -16.77 -18.15
CA CYS A 98 3.06 -16.03 -19.38
C CYS A 98 1.89 -15.07 -19.13
N LYS A 99 2.05 -13.79 -19.50
CA LYS A 99 1.02 -12.76 -19.37
C LYS A 99 -0.30 -13.16 -20.03
N ASP A 100 -0.22 -13.85 -21.16
CA ASP A 100 -1.40 -14.30 -21.91
C ASP A 100 -2.14 -15.45 -21.23
N LEU A 101 -1.49 -16.16 -20.30
CA LEU A 101 -2.09 -17.23 -19.51
C LEU A 101 -2.72 -16.68 -18.23
N LEU A 102 -2.18 -15.63 -17.63
CA LEU A 102 -2.57 -15.18 -16.28
C LEU A 102 -4.09 -14.95 -16.12
N PHE A 103 -4.78 -14.57 -17.19
CA PHE A 103 -6.23 -14.41 -17.19
C PHE A 103 -6.88 -15.12 -18.38
N ASP A 104 -7.96 -15.86 -18.11
CA ASP A 104 -8.77 -16.47 -19.18
C ASP A 104 -9.27 -15.37 -20.13
N SER A 105 -9.04 -15.60 -21.42
CA SER A 105 -9.50 -14.72 -22.49
C SER A 105 -11.02 -14.63 -22.58
N LEU A 106 -11.74 -15.65 -22.09
CA LEU A 106 -13.19 -15.76 -22.08
C LEU A 106 -13.84 -15.27 -20.78
N ASP A 107 -13.03 -14.80 -19.81
CA ASP A 107 -13.54 -14.29 -18.55
C ASP A 107 -14.39 -13.02 -18.77
N PRO A 108 -15.69 -13.04 -18.39
CA PRO A 108 -16.58 -11.91 -18.60
C PRO A 108 -16.15 -10.64 -17.84
N GLU A 109 -15.37 -10.77 -16.76
CA GLU A 109 -14.87 -9.64 -15.97
C GLU A 109 -13.49 -9.15 -16.43
N LYS A 110 -12.93 -9.71 -17.50
CA LYS A 110 -11.58 -9.40 -18.01
C LYS A 110 -11.38 -7.91 -18.26
N GLU A 111 -12.32 -7.26 -18.93
CA GLU A 111 -12.21 -5.83 -19.26
C GLU A 111 -12.21 -4.96 -18.00
N LYS A 112 -13.09 -5.27 -17.04
CA LYS A 112 -13.17 -4.57 -15.76
C LYS A 112 -11.89 -4.73 -14.96
N ARG A 113 -11.38 -5.95 -14.85
CA ARG A 113 -10.11 -6.22 -14.16
C ARG A 113 -8.94 -5.53 -14.84
N ASN A 114 -8.83 -5.59 -16.17
CA ASN A 114 -7.76 -4.92 -16.89
C ASN A 114 -7.81 -3.41 -16.69
N ARG A 115 -8.99 -2.80 -16.73
CA ARG A 115 -9.14 -1.36 -16.40
C ARG A 115 -8.65 -1.07 -14.99
N HIS A 116 -9.04 -1.86 -14.00
CA HIS A 116 -8.59 -1.70 -12.64
C HIS A 116 -7.06 -1.81 -12.51
N ILE A 117 -6.43 -2.83 -13.10
CA ILE A 117 -4.96 -2.97 -13.10
C ILE A 117 -4.29 -1.73 -13.69
N LEU A 118 -4.81 -1.23 -14.83
CA LEU A 118 -4.30 -0.01 -15.45
C LEU A 118 -4.49 1.22 -14.55
N GLU A 119 -5.63 1.35 -13.87
CA GLU A 119 -5.91 2.43 -12.92
C GLU A 119 -4.91 2.40 -11.75
N VAL A 120 -4.69 1.25 -11.12
CA VAL A 120 -3.72 1.08 -10.03
C VAL A 120 -2.31 1.44 -10.49
N GLN A 121 -1.89 0.95 -11.66
CA GLN A 121 -0.58 1.27 -12.23
C GLN A 121 -0.43 2.74 -12.61
N ASN A 122 -1.51 3.42 -13.00
CA ASN A 122 -1.51 4.85 -13.31
C ASN A 122 -1.43 5.73 -12.06
N LYS A 123 -1.89 5.22 -10.92
CA LYS A 123 -1.89 5.90 -9.62
C LYS A 123 -0.66 5.64 -8.75
N ALA A 124 0.31 4.89 -9.26
CA ALA A 124 1.56 4.63 -8.53
C ALA A 124 2.23 5.95 -8.11
N LEU A 125 2.69 6.02 -6.87
CA LEU A 125 3.32 7.19 -6.26
C LEU A 125 4.76 6.86 -5.86
N LEU A 126 5.66 7.83 -6.01
CA LEU A 126 7.01 7.71 -5.46
C LEU A 126 6.97 8.06 -3.97
N GLY A 127 7.78 7.40 -3.15
CA GLY A 127 7.76 7.61 -1.71
C GLY A 127 8.07 9.05 -1.30
N GLU A 128 8.83 9.79 -2.11
CA GLU A 128 9.03 11.23 -1.91
C GLU A 128 7.72 12.04 -2.01
N ASP A 129 6.78 11.62 -2.86
CA ASP A 129 5.50 12.30 -3.07
C ASP A 129 4.58 12.17 -1.84
N ILE A 130 4.75 11.10 -1.06
CA ILE A 130 3.95 10.79 0.15
C ILE A 130 4.78 10.88 1.45
N ALA A 131 5.98 11.46 1.41
CA ALA A 131 6.92 11.46 2.54
C ALA A 131 6.45 12.23 3.80
N ASN A 132 5.47 13.12 3.63
CA ASN A 132 4.91 13.90 4.74
C ASN A 132 3.75 13.19 5.46
N GLU A 133 3.26 12.09 4.91
CA GLU A 133 2.19 11.31 5.51
C GLU A 133 2.73 10.31 6.54
N ILE A 134 1.90 9.99 7.53
CA ILE A 134 2.16 8.92 8.50
C ILE A 134 1.29 7.75 8.10
N PHE A 135 1.91 6.59 7.90
CA PHE A 135 1.20 5.36 7.58
C PHE A 135 1.17 4.42 8.78
N CYS A 136 0.21 3.52 8.79
CA CYS A 136 0.09 2.47 9.80
C CYS A 136 -0.30 1.12 9.21
N LYS A 137 -0.04 0.07 9.98
CA LYS A 137 -0.43 -1.31 9.73
C LYS A 137 -0.61 -2.03 11.06
N PHE A 138 -1.65 -2.87 11.20
CA PHE A 138 -1.68 -3.83 12.29
C PHE A 138 -0.83 -5.07 11.96
N THR A 139 -0.12 -5.54 12.99
CA THR A 139 0.84 -6.64 12.93
C THR A 139 0.85 -7.41 14.25
N TYR A 140 1.64 -8.48 14.34
CA TYR A 140 1.66 -9.40 15.48
C TYR A 140 3.08 -9.93 15.72
N ASP A 141 3.28 -10.57 16.87
CA ASP A 141 4.52 -11.30 17.17
C ASP A 141 4.52 -12.61 16.38
N ILE A 142 5.65 -13.05 15.81
CA ILE A 142 5.71 -14.28 14.99
C ILE A 142 5.18 -15.50 15.76
N GLU A 143 5.34 -15.52 17.08
CA GLU A 143 4.82 -16.58 17.95
C GLU A 143 3.29 -16.70 17.91
N LYS A 144 2.57 -15.64 17.54
CA LYS A 144 1.11 -15.59 17.42
C LYS A 144 0.62 -15.81 15.99
N GLN A 145 1.50 -16.23 15.08
CA GLN A 145 1.20 -16.36 13.66
C GLN A 145 0.01 -17.28 13.37
N ASP A 146 -0.13 -18.41 14.08
CA ASP A 146 -1.24 -19.35 13.89
C ASP A 146 -2.62 -18.72 14.17
N ILE A 147 -2.66 -17.60 14.89
CA ILE A 147 -3.89 -16.85 15.20
C ILE A 147 -4.18 -15.80 14.11
N PHE A 148 -3.14 -15.16 13.56
CA PHE A 148 -3.28 -13.96 12.74
C PHE A 148 -3.01 -14.16 11.24
N ALA A 149 -2.29 -15.21 10.84
CA ALA A 149 -1.95 -15.48 9.44
C ALA A 149 -3.14 -16.04 8.66
N LEU A 150 -4.06 -15.17 8.27
CA LEU A 150 -5.19 -15.52 7.38
C LEU A 150 -4.77 -15.59 5.92
N HIS A 151 -3.93 -14.64 5.52
CA HIS A 151 -3.50 -14.49 4.12
C HIS A 151 -1.98 -14.42 4.04
N VAL A 152 -1.31 -13.66 4.90
CA VAL A 152 0.14 -13.50 4.82
C VAL A 152 0.83 -14.12 6.03
N THR A 153 1.86 -14.92 5.75
CA THR A 153 2.82 -15.40 6.75
C THR A 153 3.85 -14.30 6.99
N LEU A 154 4.01 -13.90 8.25
CA LEU A 154 5.04 -12.97 8.70
C LEU A 154 6.38 -13.71 8.79
N GLU A 155 7.31 -13.40 7.90
CA GLU A 155 8.65 -14.03 7.95
C GLU A 155 9.60 -13.32 8.94
N ARG A 156 9.35 -12.04 9.21
CA ARG A 156 10.13 -11.22 10.15
C ARG A 156 9.21 -10.24 10.88
N GLU A 157 9.46 -10.04 12.17
CA GLU A 157 8.78 -9.03 12.96
C GLU A 157 9.15 -7.60 12.53
N TYR A 158 8.20 -6.69 12.68
CA TYR A 158 8.43 -5.26 12.50
C TYR A 158 9.21 -4.73 13.70
N VAL A 159 10.35 -4.09 13.44
CA VAL A 159 11.28 -3.57 14.45
C VAL A 159 11.45 -2.07 14.24
N GLU A 160 11.46 -1.30 15.33
CA GLU A 160 11.65 0.15 15.28
C GLU A 160 13.02 0.53 14.71
N ASN A 161 13.04 1.60 13.92
CA ASN A 161 14.23 2.18 13.29
C ASN A 161 14.90 1.29 12.24
N GLU A 162 14.14 0.38 11.64
CA GLU A 162 14.60 -0.47 10.55
C GLU A 162 13.81 -0.24 9.26
N ILE A 163 14.45 -0.49 8.13
CA ILE A 163 13.76 -0.69 6.87
C ILE A 163 13.35 -2.16 6.81
N ILE A 164 12.04 -2.39 6.66
CA ILE A 164 11.49 -3.72 6.39
C ILE A 164 11.25 -3.82 4.89
N GLU A 165 11.68 -4.94 4.31
CA GLU A 165 11.45 -5.29 2.92
C GLU A 165 10.40 -6.40 2.84
N ASP A 166 9.61 -6.39 1.77
CA ASP A 166 8.59 -7.41 1.53
C ASP A 166 9.26 -8.76 1.36
N SER A 167 8.86 -9.65 2.23
CA SER A 167 9.18 -11.06 2.14
C SER A 167 7.91 -11.91 2.22
N GLY A 168 6.74 -11.27 2.17
CA GLY A 168 5.44 -11.92 2.25
C GLY A 168 5.00 -12.54 0.91
N THR A 169 3.97 -13.37 1.02
CA THR A 169 3.46 -14.22 -0.06
C THR A 169 2.46 -13.54 -1.00
N TYR A 170 1.97 -12.35 -0.62
CA TYR A 170 0.93 -11.60 -1.35
C TYR A 170 1.48 -10.43 -2.15
N GLY A 171 2.81 -10.31 -2.25
CA GLY A 171 3.49 -9.31 -3.07
C GLY A 171 3.29 -7.91 -2.52
N GLY A 172 4.08 -7.60 -1.50
CA GLY A 172 4.27 -6.26 -0.97
C GLY A 172 3.77 -6.08 0.46
N ILE A 173 4.30 -5.05 1.10
CA ILE A 173 3.88 -4.60 2.41
C ILE A 173 2.64 -3.74 2.22
N HIS A 174 1.49 -4.24 2.66
CA HIS A 174 0.22 -3.51 2.64
C HIS A 174 0.06 -2.63 3.87
N PHE A 175 -0.28 -1.35 3.70
CA PHE A 175 -0.47 -0.37 4.76
C PHE A 175 -1.45 0.74 4.34
N VAL A 176 -1.87 1.57 5.29
CA VAL A 176 -2.87 2.64 5.10
C VAL A 176 -2.39 3.94 5.75
N PRO A 177 -2.85 5.13 5.30
CA PRO A 177 -2.64 6.37 6.04
C PRO A 177 -3.18 6.24 7.48
N ILE A 178 -2.55 6.91 8.44
CA ILE A 178 -2.99 6.84 9.84
C ILE A 178 -4.42 7.36 10.04
N ASP A 179 -4.86 8.27 9.18
CA ASP A 179 -6.23 8.79 9.20
C ASP A 179 -7.27 7.73 8.77
N ASN A 180 -6.83 6.64 8.14
CA ASN A 180 -7.65 5.49 7.74
C ASN A 180 -7.29 4.23 8.55
N ILE A 181 -6.83 4.41 9.79
CA ILE A 181 -6.50 3.31 10.73
C ILE A 181 -7.64 2.32 10.93
N ASP A 182 -8.89 2.74 10.72
CA ASP A 182 -10.07 1.89 10.84
C ASP A 182 -10.08 0.76 9.80
N LEU A 183 -9.41 0.93 8.65
CA LEU A 183 -9.22 -0.13 7.67
C LEU A 183 -8.40 -1.29 8.24
N CYS A 184 -7.49 -1.01 9.18
CA CYS A 184 -6.73 -2.06 9.88
C CYS A 184 -7.60 -2.90 10.81
N ALA A 185 -8.76 -2.39 11.24
CA ALA A 185 -9.70 -3.11 12.08
C ALA A 185 -10.58 -4.13 11.31
N ASN A 186 -10.32 -4.35 10.02
CA ASN A 186 -11.03 -5.35 9.23
C ASN A 186 -10.26 -6.68 9.20
N LYS A 187 -10.86 -7.74 9.78
CA LYS A 187 -10.27 -9.08 9.83
C LYS A 187 -10.02 -9.71 8.46
N GLY A 188 -10.69 -9.24 7.41
CA GLY A 188 -10.46 -9.72 6.03
C GLY A 188 -9.19 -9.16 5.37
N ASN A 189 -8.50 -8.23 6.01
CA ASN A 189 -7.31 -7.58 5.45
C ASN A 189 -6.02 -8.30 5.85
N THR A 190 -4.97 -8.13 5.04
CA THR A 190 -3.61 -8.71 5.25
C THR A 190 -2.81 -7.98 6.34
N TYR A 191 -3.44 -7.04 7.04
CA TYR A 191 -2.85 -6.17 8.05
C TYR A 191 -3.72 -6.20 9.31
N TYR A 192 -3.74 -7.38 9.94
CA TYR A 192 -4.51 -7.71 11.14
C TYR A 192 -3.55 -8.16 12.24
N GLY A 193 -3.76 -7.75 13.50
CA GLY A 193 -2.88 -8.13 14.61
C GLY A 193 -3.13 -7.37 15.91
N ASN A 194 -2.41 -7.74 16.97
CA ASN A 194 -2.50 -7.10 18.30
C ASN A 194 -1.48 -5.96 18.51
N LYS A 195 -0.65 -5.67 17.50
CA LYS A 195 0.29 -4.54 17.48
C LYS A 195 -0.03 -3.60 16.33
N ILE A 196 0.44 -2.36 16.44
CA ILE A 196 0.49 -1.40 15.35
C ILE A 196 1.94 -1.05 15.04
N ALA A 197 2.29 -1.05 13.76
CA ALA A 197 3.53 -0.46 13.25
C ALA A 197 3.20 0.88 12.59
N LEU A 198 3.97 1.92 12.92
CA LEU A 198 3.92 3.21 12.23
C LEU A 198 5.06 3.30 11.22
N LEU A 199 4.73 3.66 10.00
CA LEU A 199 5.62 3.54 8.86
C LEU A 199 5.84 4.89 8.18
N LYS A 200 7.00 5.03 7.56
CA LYS A 200 7.31 6.10 6.60
C LYS A 200 7.71 5.49 5.25
N PRO A 201 7.29 6.12 4.15
CA PRO A 201 7.74 5.71 2.82
C PRO A 201 9.23 5.99 2.66
N ILE A 202 9.87 5.20 1.80
CA ILE A 202 11.26 5.36 1.37
C ILE A 202 11.25 6.19 0.09
N SER A 203 12.06 7.25 0.01
CA SER A 203 11.94 8.29 -1.02
C SER A 203 12.04 7.78 -2.45
N ASP A 204 12.88 6.78 -2.73
CA ASP A 204 13.11 6.21 -4.06
C ASP A 204 12.26 4.97 -4.36
N GLU A 205 11.36 4.58 -3.44
CA GLU A 205 10.49 3.43 -3.60
C GLU A 205 9.12 3.82 -4.18
N VAL A 206 8.50 2.91 -4.95
CA VAL A 206 7.18 3.14 -5.52
C VAL A 206 6.10 2.35 -4.81
N TYR A 207 5.02 3.05 -4.51
CA TYR A 207 3.85 2.53 -3.82
C TYR A 207 2.63 2.58 -4.73
N TYR A 208 1.82 1.52 -4.68
CA TYR A 208 0.60 1.41 -5.48
C TYR A 208 -0.62 1.52 -4.57
N GLU A 209 -1.48 2.51 -4.82
CA GLU A 209 -2.80 2.58 -4.23
C GLU A 209 -3.74 1.64 -4.99
N TYR A 210 -3.95 0.42 -4.46
CA TYR A 210 -4.73 -0.61 -5.15
C TYR A 210 -6.21 -0.66 -4.72
N MET A 211 -6.51 -0.12 -3.54
CA MET A 211 -7.85 0.20 -3.08
C MET A 211 -7.80 1.61 -2.50
N GLU A 212 -8.95 2.29 -2.43
CA GLU A 212 -9.04 3.62 -1.83
C GLU A 212 -8.32 3.64 -0.47
N ASP A 213 -7.29 4.48 -0.38
CA ASP A 213 -6.43 4.67 0.79
C ASP A 213 -5.67 3.41 1.29
N THR A 214 -5.51 2.39 0.45
CA THR A 214 -4.68 1.22 0.77
C THR A 214 -3.52 1.09 -0.20
N PHE A 215 -2.32 1.11 0.36
CA PHE A 215 -1.07 1.13 -0.37
C PHE A 215 -0.35 -0.21 -0.25
N VAL A 216 0.43 -0.53 -1.28
CA VAL A 216 1.37 -1.67 -1.29
C VAL A 216 2.70 -1.23 -1.89
N GLY A 217 3.81 -1.69 -1.30
CA GLY A 217 5.16 -1.45 -1.82
C GLY A 217 6.19 -2.45 -1.28
N ASN A 218 7.43 -2.38 -1.75
CA ASN A 218 8.46 -3.35 -1.35
C ASN A 218 9.07 -3.01 0.00
N LYS A 219 9.34 -1.73 0.26
CA LYS A 219 10.12 -1.32 1.44
C LYS A 219 9.45 -0.19 2.18
N VAL A 220 9.58 -0.20 3.50
CA VAL A 220 9.06 0.86 4.38
C VAL A 220 9.98 1.02 5.58
N TYR A 221 10.11 2.24 6.09
CA TYR A 221 10.84 2.51 7.32
C TYR A 221 9.89 2.46 8.51
N ILE A 222 10.24 1.69 9.55
CA ILE A 222 9.42 1.56 10.75
C ILE A 222 9.86 2.58 11.79
N THR A 223 8.94 3.48 12.13
CA THR A 223 9.20 4.53 13.12
C THR A 223 8.88 4.10 14.54
N LYS A 224 7.85 3.27 14.71
CA LYS A 224 7.38 2.84 16.02
C LYS A 224 6.58 1.54 15.94
N VAL A 225 6.68 0.69 16.95
CA VAL A 225 5.88 -0.54 17.08
C VAL A 225 5.31 -0.61 18.50
N MET A 226 4.00 -0.74 18.60
CA MET A 226 3.30 -0.63 19.89
C MET A 226 2.19 -1.68 20.02
N TYR A 227 1.95 -2.16 21.24
CA TYR A 227 0.86 -3.09 21.55
C TYR A 227 -0.48 -2.36 21.67
N LEU A 228 -1.53 -2.88 21.03
CA LEU A 228 -2.88 -2.31 21.09
C LEU A 228 -3.55 -2.49 22.46
N SER A 229 -3.04 -3.40 23.31
CA SER A 229 -3.48 -3.55 24.70
C SER A 229 -3.02 -2.39 25.60
N SER A 230 -1.96 -1.66 25.22
CA SER A 230 -1.43 -0.55 26.02
C SER A 230 -2.18 0.77 25.78
N VAL A 231 -2.68 1.38 26.86
CA VAL A 231 -3.30 2.72 26.82
C VAL A 231 -2.35 3.79 26.27
N GLU A 232 -1.04 3.66 26.53
CA GLU A 232 -0.05 4.61 26.03
C GLU A 232 0.05 4.61 24.50
N THR A 233 -0.25 3.47 23.86
CA THR A 233 -0.38 3.38 22.40
C THR A 233 -1.47 4.31 21.91
N TRP A 234 -2.67 4.24 22.51
CA TRP A 234 -3.82 5.03 22.09
C TRP A 234 -3.66 6.52 22.40
N LYS A 235 -3.06 6.86 23.55
CA LYS A 235 -2.66 8.24 23.85
C LYS A 235 -1.72 8.79 22.80
N TYR A 236 -0.71 8.02 22.41
CA TYR A 236 0.24 8.43 21.38
C TYR A 236 -0.46 8.62 20.02
N LEU A 237 -1.28 7.66 19.59
CA LEU A 237 -2.03 7.75 18.33
C LEU A 237 -3.01 8.93 18.31
N SER A 238 -3.65 9.27 19.44
CA SER A 238 -4.59 10.40 19.54
C SER A 238 -3.94 11.77 19.35
N GLN A 239 -2.61 11.83 19.48
CA GLN A 239 -1.84 13.04 19.19
C GLN A 239 -1.50 13.15 17.69
N LEU A 240 -1.59 12.05 16.94
CA LEU A 240 -1.21 11.98 15.53
C LEU A 240 -2.40 12.11 14.58
N THR A 241 -3.59 11.67 14.99
CA THR A 241 -4.78 11.68 14.13
C THR A 241 -6.07 11.92 14.93
N LEU A 242 -7.05 12.56 14.31
CA LEU A 242 -8.41 12.71 14.85
C LEU A 242 -9.30 11.49 14.54
N SER A 243 -8.89 10.65 13.59
CA SER A 243 -9.66 9.50 13.09
C SER A 243 -9.95 8.46 14.17
N LEU A 244 -9.19 8.43 15.27
CA LEU A 244 -9.52 7.60 16.42
C LEU A 244 -10.91 7.94 16.99
N ARG A 245 -11.25 9.23 17.08
CA ARG A 245 -12.56 9.67 17.57
C ARG A 245 -13.66 9.33 16.57
N GLU A 246 -13.38 9.49 15.28
CA GLU A 246 -14.34 9.25 14.20
C GLU A 246 -14.70 7.75 14.08
N HIS A 247 -13.74 6.86 14.34
CA HIS A 247 -13.90 5.42 14.18
C HIS A 247 -13.88 4.64 15.51
N LYS A 248 -14.12 5.31 16.64
CA LYS A 248 -13.99 4.71 17.99
C LYS A 248 -14.81 3.44 18.17
N GLU A 249 -16.03 3.38 17.65
CA GLU A 249 -16.89 2.19 17.78
C GLU A 249 -16.26 0.97 17.11
N LYS A 250 -15.74 1.13 15.88
CA LYS A 250 -15.09 0.07 15.11
C LYS A 250 -13.79 -0.39 15.77
N LEU A 251 -12.98 0.55 16.26
CA LEU A 251 -11.74 0.25 16.99
C LEU A 251 -12.02 -0.46 18.32
N CYS A 252 -13.04 -0.05 19.07
CA CYS A 252 -13.43 -0.75 20.30
C CYS A 252 -13.98 -2.15 20.03
N GLN A 253 -14.79 -2.33 18.98
CA GLN A 253 -15.26 -3.65 18.56
C GLN A 253 -14.10 -4.56 18.16
N TYR A 254 -13.10 -4.00 17.49
CA TYR A 254 -11.88 -4.73 17.14
C TYR A 254 -11.13 -5.23 18.37
N LEU A 255 -10.89 -4.36 19.36
CA LEU A 255 -10.21 -4.72 20.60
C LEU A 255 -10.98 -5.77 21.42
N LYS A 256 -12.31 -5.64 21.53
CA LYS A 256 -13.18 -6.68 22.14
C LYS A 256 -13.07 -8.01 21.38
N GLY A 257 -12.89 -7.94 20.06
CA GLY A 257 -12.61 -9.10 19.22
C GLY A 257 -11.25 -9.74 19.51
N LEU A 258 -10.24 -8.95 19.87
CA LEU A 258 -8.90 -9.44 20.25
C LEU A 258 -8.90 -10.10 21.63
N GLU A 259 -9.67 -9.60 22.61
CA GLU A 259 -9.80 -10.25 23.94
C GLU A 259 -10.28 -11.71 23.83
N ASN A 260 -11.12 -12.01 22.85
CA ASN A 260 -11.58 -13.38 22.61
C ASN A 260 -10.51 -14.27 21.94
N LEU A 261 -9.56 -13.68 21.22
CA LEU A 261 -8.50 -14.39 20.51
C LEU A 261 -7.23 -14.55 21.36
N LEU A 262 -6.97 -13.57 22.22
CA LEU A 262 -5.82 -13.48 23.11
C LEU A 262 -6.32 -13.24 24.55
N PRO A 263 -6.89 -14.26 25.21
CA PRO A 263 -7.47 -14.13 26.55
C PRO A 263 -6.45 -13.77 27.63
N GLU A 264 -5.15 -13.92 27.35
CA GLU A 264 -4.04 -13.51 28.20
C GLU A 264 -3.73 -12.01 28.13
N GLU A 265 -4.25 -11.29 27.13
CA GLU A 265 -4.06 -9.84 26.97
C GLU A 265 -5.33 -9.08 27.41
N ASP A 266 -5.16 -8.04 28.25
CA ASP A 266 -6.26 -7.19 28.72
C ASP A 266 -6.33 -5.90 27.88
N TYR A 267 -7.48 -5.68 27.24
CA TYR A 267 -7.75 -4.50 26.43
C TYR A 267 -8.72 -3.53 27.11
N THR A 268 -9.24 -3.85 28.30
CA THR A 268 -10.27 -3.07 29.02
C THR A 268 -9.89 -1.59 29.16
N SER A 269 -8.66 -1.32 29.60
CA SER A 269 -8.19 0.05 29.81
C SER A 269 -8.05 0.82 28.51
N SER A 270 -7.62 0.15 27.44
CA SER A 270 -7.48 0.72 26.09
C SER A 270 -8.83 1.03 25.46
N ILE A 271 -9.79 0.10 25.56
CA ILE A 271 -11.18 0.30 25.12
C ILE A 271 -11.78 1.50 25.83
N LYS A 272 -11.65 1.57 27.17
CA LYS A 272 -12.19 2.69 27.96
C LYS A 272 -11.60 4.03 27.52
N PHE A 273 -10.29 4.10 27.29
CA PHE A 273 -9.65 5.32 26.79
C PHE A 273 -10.23 5.77 25.45
N ILE A 274 -10.39 4.86 24.49
CA ILE A 274 -10.94 5.17 23.16
C ILE A 274 -12.41 5.62 23.25
N GLU A 275 -13.22 5.01 24.12
CA GLU A 275 -14.61 5.39 24.33
C GLU A 275 -14.75 6.85 24.84
N GLU A 276 -13.77 7.30 25.63
CA GLU A 276 -13.68 8.63 26.26
C GLU A 276 -13.04 9.73 25.37
N LEU A 277 -12.50 9.39 24.19
CA LEU A 277 -11.96 10.36 23.19
C LEU A 277 -13.05 11.26 22.59
#